data_AF-A0A5P6PGV0-F1
#
_entry.id   AF-A0A5P6PGV0-F1
#
_cell.length_a   1.000
_cell.length_b   1.000
_cell.length_c   1.000
_cell.angle_alpha   90.00
_cell.angle_beta   90.00
_cell.angle_gamma   90.00
#
_symmetry.space_group_name_H-M   'P 1'
#
loop_
_entity.id
_entity.type
_entity.pdbx_description
1 polymer ?
#
loop_
_entity_poly.entity_id
_entity_poly.type
_entity_poly.pdbx_seq_one_letter_code
_entity_poly.pdbx_strand_id
1 'polypeptide(L)'
;MKTFRYSRTIKAALIGIAMTGSVTIAHADIKNYEFQLVDQTVQAGPDKTITVRLINKATGKSVPDAVIFATRLDMTPDGMQEMVTKIAPIPGAEPGTYKFKANVPMAGRWQLSLGAKVQGETGTVENKLVITAQK
;
A
#
# COMPACT_ATOMS: atom_id res chain seq x y z
N MET A 1 -65.28 -33.95 33.84
CA MET A 1 -65.31 -33.82 32.37
C MET A 1 -64.22 -32.86 31.93
N LYS A 2 -63.33 -33.35 31.06
CA LYS A 2 -62.43 -32.63 30.12
C LYS A 2 -61.53 -31.50 30.66
N THR A 3 -60.27 -31.90 30.88
CA THR A 3 -59.02 -31.13 30.80
C THR A 3 -58.91 -30.30 29.52
N PHE A 4 -58.24 -29.14 29.56
CA PHE A 4 -57.22 -28.76 28.56
C PHE A 4 -56.30 -27.65 29.09
N ARG A 5 -55.06 -28.04 29.41
CA ARG A 5 -53.87 -27.18 29.49
C ARG A 5 -53.50 -26.77 28.06
N TYR A 6 -53.05 -25.54 27.81
CA TYR A 6 -51.96 -25.28 26.84
C TYR A 6 -51.24 -23.97 27.14
N SER A 7 -50.05 -24.12 27.71
CA SER A 7 -48.96 -23.15 27.72
C SER A 7 -48.44 -22.93 26.30
N ARG A 8 -48.23 -21.68 25.88
CA ARG A 8 -47.33 -21.36 24.76
C ARG A 8 -46.51 -20.12 25.09
N THR A 9 -45.47 -20.33 25.89
CA THR A 9 -44.31 -19.45 25.97
C THR A 9 -43.60 -19.48 24.62
N ILE A 10 -43.71 -18.43 23.82
CA ILE A 10 -42.91 -18.26 22.61
C ILE A 10 -41.55 -17.72 23.05
N LYS A 11 -40.58 -18.62 23.25
CA LYS A 11 -39.17 -18.25 23.30
C LYS A 11 -38.72 -17.99 21.87
N ALA A 12 -38.63 -16.72 21.47
CA ALA A 12 -37.93 -16.34 20.26
C ALA A 12 -36.42 -16.47 20.52
N ALA A 13 -35.81 -17.53 19.99
CA ALA A 13 -34.35 -17.67 19.99
C ALA A 13 -33.77 -16.84 18.85
N LEU A 14 -33.22 -15.67 19.15
CA LEU A 14 -32.37 -14.90 18.25
C LEU A 14 -31.01 -15.58 18.19
N ILE A 15 -30.76 -16.35 17.13
CA ILE A 15 -29.44 -16.87 16.79
C ILE A 15 -28.66 -15.69 16.18
N GLY A 16 -27.94 -14.95 17.02
CA GLY A 16 -26.91 -14.02 16.56
C GLY A 16 -25.71 -14.81 16.07
N ILE A 17 -25.61 -15.02 14.76
CA ILE A 17 -24.36 -15.48 14.14
C ILE A 17 -23.41 -14.28 14.15
N ALA A 18 -22.64 -14.15 15.23
CA ALA A 18 -21.46 -13.30 15.22
C ALA A 18 -20.43 -14.00 14.32
N MET A 19 -20.37 -13.60 13.05
CA MET A 19 -19.23 -13.91 12.20
C MET A 19 -18.03 -13.12 12.72
N THR A 20 -17.36 -13.63 13.75
CA THR A 20 -16.01 -13.20 14.08
C THR A 20 -15.10 -13.72 12.97
N GLY A 21 -15.01 -12.95 11.89
CA GLY A 21 -14.04 -13.17 10.83
C GLY A 21 -12.65 -13.08 11.42
N SER A 22 -12.08 -14.23 11.76
CA SER A 22 -10.66 -14.34 12.03
C SER A 22 -9.94 -13.96 10.74
N VAL A 23 -9.40 -12.73 10.68
CA VAL A 23 -8.46 -12.37 9.62
C VAL A 23 -7.21 -13.21 9.87
N THR A 24 -7.17 -14.39 9.26
CA THR A 24 -5.91 -15.12 9.11
C THR A 24 -5.01 -14.17 8.32
N ILE A 25 -4.03 -13.58 9.00
CA ILE A 25 -2.93 -12.88 8.34
C ILE A 25 -2.15 -14.00 7.65
N ALA A 26 -2.53 -14.31 6.41
CA ALA A 26 -1.79 -15.23 5.58
C ALA A 26 -0.44 -14.54 5.31
N HIS A 27 0.63 -15.08 5.89
CA HIS A 27 1.98 -14.65 5.60
C HIS A 27 2.25 -14.94 4.12
N ALA A 28 2.24 -13.90 3.30
CA ALA A 28 2.71 -13.99 1.94
C ALA A 28 4.23 -13.79 1.97
N ASP A 29 4.98 -14.63 1.25
CA ASP A 29 6.41 -14.39 1.06
C ASP A 29 6.62 -12.92 0.64
N ILE A 30 7.61 -12.24 1.23
CA ILE A 30 7.88 -10.82 0.99
C ILE A 30 8.01 -10.49 -0.51
N LYS A 31 8.42 -11.48 -1.33
CA LYS A 31 8.52 -11.40 -2.80
C LYS A 31 7.17 -11.23 -3.50
N ASN A 32 6.07 -11.54 -2.82
CA ASN A 32 4.71 -11.34 -3.30
C ASN A 32 4.23 -9.91 -3.12
N TYR A 33 5.01 -9.05 -2.47
CA TYR A 33 4.69 -7.63 -2.36
C TYR A 33 5.45 -6.82 -3.38
N GLU A 34 4.78 -5.84 -3.98
CA GLU A 34 5.43 -4.90 -4.89
C GLU A 34 4.85 -3.50 -4.77
N PHE A 35 5.72 -2.51 -4.89
CA PHE A 35 5.29 -1.16 -5.17
C PHE A 35 4.93 -1.02 -6.65
N GLN A 36 3.89 -0.25 -6.92
CA GLN A 36 3.50 0.18 -8.26
C GLN A 36 3.33 1.70 -8.25
N LEU A 37 3.76 2.35 -9.32
CA LEU A 37 3.43 3.76 -9.55
C LEU A 37 1.95 3.88 -9.87
N VAL A 38 1.26 4.83 -9.23
CA VAL A 38 -0.10 5.20 -9.63
C VAL A 38 -0.04 5.96 -10.96
N ASP A 39 0.90 6.90 -11.07
CA ASP A 39 1.19 7.63 -12.29
C ASP A 39 2.64 7.38 -12.71
N GLN A 40 2.83 6.92 -13.95
CA GLN A 40 4.17 6.67 -14.52
C GLN A 40 4.90 7.96 -14.92
N THR A 41 4.16 9.06 -15.03
CA THR A 41 4.66 10.36 -15.50
C THR A 41 4.50 11.43 -14.43
N VAL A 42 5.52 12.28 -14.28
CA VAL A 42 5.48 13.45 -13.39
C VAL A 42 6.00 14.67 -14.13
N GLN A 43 5.47 15.86 -13.81
CA GLN A 43 6.02 17.10 -14.34
C GLN A 43 7.33 17.45 -13.63
N ALA A 44 8.33 17.93 -14.35
CA ALA A 44 9.55 18.44 -13.77
C ALA A 44 9.27 19.75 -13.00
N GLY A 45 10.03 19.97 -11.94
CA GLY A 45 9.96 21.12 -11.07
C GLY A 45 10.03 20.75 -9.59
N PRO A 46 9.94 21.76 -8.72
CA PRO A 46 9.91 21.56 -7.28
C PRO A 46 8.56 20.94 -6.85
N ASP A 47 8.58 20.33 -5.67
CA ASP A 47 7.37 20.01 -4.90
C ASP A 47 6.36 19.10 -5.61
N LYS A 48 6.86 18.19 -6.46
CA LYS A 48 6.04 17.27 -7.23
C LYS A 48 5.62 16.09 -6.39
N THR A 49 4.37 15.70 -6.54
CA THR A 49 3.81 14.55 -5.83
C THR A 49 3.99 13.30 -6.67
N ILE A 50 4.68 12.31 -6.12
CA ILE A 50 4.76 10.94 -6.65
C ILE A 50 3.91 10.06 -5.77
N THR A 51 3.00 9.32 -6.39
CA THR A 51 2.10 8.41 -5.68
C THR A 51 2.43 6.97 -6.05
N VAL A 52 2.62 6.13 -5.05
CA VAL A 52 2.81 4.68 -5.22
C VAL A 52 1.77 3.92 -4.43
N ARG A 53 1.46 2.70 -4.86
CA ARG A 53 0.65 1.75 -4.10
C ARG A 53 1.46 0.51 -3.80
N LEU A 54 1.30 -0.06 -2.62
CA LEU A 54 1.88 -1.35 -2.27
C LEU A 54 0.83 -2.44 -2.48
N ILE A 55 1.17 -3.47 -3.25
CA ILE A 55 0.26 -4.54 -3.63
C ILE A 55 0.79 -5.88 -3.20
N ASN A 56 -0.09 -6.69 -2.60
CA ASN A 56 0.14 -8.12 -2.45
C ASN A 56 -0.32 -8.82 -3.74
N LYS A 57 0.63 -9.27 -4.56
CA LYS A 57 0.40 -9.94 -5.85
C LYS A 57 -0.39 -11.23 -5.74
N ALA A 58 -0.30 -11.94 -4.62
CA ALA A 58 -1.04 -13.19 -4.43
C ALA A 58 -2.55 -12.95 -4.25
N THR A 59 -2.93 -11.79 -3.69
CA THR A 59 -4.34 -11.44 -3.42
C THR A 59 -4.90 -10.32 -4.29
N GLY A 60 -4.02 -9.56 -4.97
CA GLY A 60 -4.37 -8.35 -5.72
C GLY A 60 -4.74 -7.15 -4.84
N LYS A 61 -4.65 -7.26 -3.51
CA LYS A 61 -5.10 -6.22 -2.57
C LYS A 61 -4.01 -5.19 -2.29
N SER A 62 -4.42 -3.93 -2.15
CA SER A 62 -3.57 -2.86 -1.61
C SER A 62 -3.22 -3.15 -0.15
N VAL A 63 -2.00 -2.83 0.25
CA VAL A 63 -1.45 -3.15 1.58
C VAL A 63 -1.30 -1.87 2.40
N PRO A 64 -2.24 -1.59 3.32
CA PRO A 64 -2.18 -0.43 4.20
C PRO A 64 -1.10 -0.58 5.28
N ASP A 65 -0.82 0.53 5.97
CA ASP A 65 0.00 0.59 7.18
C ASP A 65 1.42 0.01 7.05
N ALA A 66 1.95 -0.03 5.82
CA ALA A 66 3.34 -0.38 5.59
C ALA A 66 4.25 0.79 6.01
N VAL A 67 5.33 0.44 6.69
CA VAL A 67 6.31 1.43 7.16
C VAL A 67 7.39 1.57 6.09
N ILE A 68 7.34 2.68 5.35
CA ILE A 68 8.37 3.04 4.36
C ILE A 68 9.53 3.72 5.07
N PHE A 69 10.73 3.17 4.94
CA PHE A 69 11.90 3.63 5.69
C PHE A 69 13.10 3.98 4.79
N ALA A 70 13.16 3.44 3.57
CA ALA A 70 14.19 3.79 2.61
C ALA A 70 13.52 4.43 1.39
N THR A 71 13.89 5.67 1.09
CA THR A 71 13.46 6.41 -0.10
C THR A 71 14.64 7.08 -0.77
N ARG A 72 14.82 6.82 -2.06
CA ARG A 72 15.86 7.48 -2.86
C ARG A 72 15.33 7.75 -4.26
N LEU A 73 15.54 8.96 -4.75
CA LEU A 73 15.16 9.38 -6.09
C LEU A 73 16.41 9.87 -6.81
N ASP A 74 16.76 9.23 -7.93
CA ASP A 74 17.94 9.58 -8.73
C ASP A 74 17.74 9.31 -10.22
N MET A 75 18.73 9.61 -11.05
CA MET A 75 18.70 9.34 -12.49
C MET A 75 19.58 8.14 -12.88
N THR A 76 19.62 7.10 -12.04
CA THR A 76 20.28 5.82 -12.38
C THR A 76 19.92 5.29 -13.78
N PRO A 77 18.64 5.30 -14.24
CA PRO A 77 18.28 4.76 -15.55
C PRO A 77 18.96 5.47 -16.72
N ASP A 78 19.33 6.74 -16.53
CA ASP A 78 20.02 7.56 -17.52
C ASP A 78 21.54 7.65 -17.24
N GLY A 79 22.08 6.77 -16.37
CA GLY A 79 23.50 6.71 -16.01
C GLY A 79 23.96 7.81 -15.06
N MET A 80 23.05 8.67 -14.59
CA MET A 80 23.33 9.83 -13.73
C MET A 80 22.93 9.55 -12.27
N GLN A 81 23.40 8.44 -11.69
CA GLN A 81 23.04 8.02 -10.33
C GLN A 81 23.48 9.00 -9.23
N GLU A 82 24.49 9.83 -9.49
CA GLU A 82 24.95 10.89 -8.57
C GLU A 82 23.94 12.04 -8.45
N MET A 83 23.02 12.18 -9.41
CA MET A 83 21.95 13.17 -9.39
C MET A 83 20.81 12.73 -8.47
N VAL A 84 21.08 12.70 -7.17
CA VAL A 84 20.09 12.38 -6.12
C VAL A 84 19.30 13.63 -5.75
N THR A 85 17.98 13.51 -5.66
CA THR A 85 17.11 14.62 -5.26
C THR A 85 16.43 14.39 -3.92
N LYS A 86 15.96 15.49 -3.33
CA LYS A 86 15.18 15.45 -2.10
C LYS A 86 13.82 14.84 -2.38
N ILE A 87 13.47 13.84 -1.58
CA ILE A 87 12.17 13.18 -1.54
C ILE A 87 11.75 12.97 -0.10
N ALA A 88 10.51 13.30 0.23
CA ALA A 88 9.94 13.15 1.57
C ALA A 88 8.54 12.54 1.50
N PRO A 89 8.18 11.60 2.40
CA PRO A 89 6.82 11.13 2.50
C PRO A 89 5.89 12.26 2.94
N ILE A 90 4.67 12.29 2.41
CA ILE A 90 3.62 13.23 2.82
C ILE A 90 2.34 12.49 3.23
N PRO A 91 1.59 13.00 4.24
CA PRO A 91 0.31 12.43 4.63
C PRO A 91 -0.73 12.53 3.50
N GLY A 92 -1.79 11.71 3.59
CA GLY A 92 -2.99 11.89 2.75
C GLY A 92 -3.11 10.93 1.57
N ALA A 93 -2.83 9.65 1.79
CA ALA A 93 -3.07 8.60 0.81
C ALA A 93 -4.21 7.67 1.26
N GLU A 94 -4.92 7.11 0.28
CA GLU A 94 -5.89 6.03 0.52
C GLU A 94 -5.19 4.80 1.13
N PRO A 95 -5.91 3.91 1.83
CA PRO A 95 -5.32 2.69 2.40
C PRO A 95 -4.49 1.90 1.39
N GLY A 96 -3.18 1.78 1.66
CA GLY A 96 -2.21 1.08 0.83
C GLY A 96 -1.60 1.88 -0.31
N THR A 97 -1.90 3.16 -0.38
CA THR A 97 -1.23 4.15 -1.22
C THR A 97 -0.29 4.98 -0.34
N TYR A 98 0.82 5.46 -0.91
CA TYR A 98 1.83 6.26 -0.25
C TYR A 98 2.26 7.40 -1.16
N LYS A 99 2.30 8.61 -0.62
CA LYS A 99 2.62 9.82 -1.38
C LYS A 99 3.96 10.37 -0.94
N PHE A 100 4.71 10.86 -1.92
CA PHE A 100 6.00 11.51 -1.71
C PHE A 100 6.02 12.85 -2.40
N LYS A 101 6.53 13.85 -1.69
CA LYS A 101 6.88 15.14 -2.26
C LYS A 101 8.35 15.09 -2.66
N ALA A 102 8.63 15.35 -3.93
CA ALA A 102 9.97 15.28 -4.49
C ALA A 102 10.30 16.51 -5.33
N ASN A 103 11.59 16.88 -5.36
CA ASN A 103 12.09 17.83 -6.33
C ASN A 103 12.61 17.07 -7.57
N VAL A 104 12.04 17.37 -8.73
CA VAL A 104 12.39 16.72 -10.01
C VAL A 104 12.94 17.81 -10.94
N PRO A 105 14.21 18.21 -10.83
CA PRO A 105 14.74 19.42 -11.45
C PRO A 105 14.72 19.42 -12.98
N MET A 106 14.63 18.25 -13.61
CA MET A 106 14.64 18.12 -15.07
C MET A 106 13.82 16.93 -15.55
N ALA A 107 13.39 17.02 -16.81
CA ALA A 107 12.79 15.91 -17.54
C ALA A 107 13.81 14.79 -17.77
N GLY A 108 13.34 13.55 -17.88
CA GLY A 108 14.19 12.36 -18.00
C GLY A 108 13.62 11.18 -17.23
N ARG A 109 14.39 10.08 -17.15
CA ARG A 109 13.97 8.89 -16.39
C ARG A 109 14.59 8.91 -15.01
N TRP A 110 13.72 8.95 -14.01
CA TRP A 110 14.09 8.95 -12.60
C TRP A 110 13.78 7.59 -12.00
N GLN A 111 14.67 7.05 -11.18
CA GLN A 111 14.45 5.84 -10.40
C GLN A 111 14.10 6.20 -8.97
N LEU A 112 12.90 5.79 -8.56
CA LEU A 112 12.45 5.80 -7.17
C LEU A 112 12.72 4.43 -6.54
N SER A 113 13.70 4.38 -5.64
CA SER A 113 13.99 3.21 -4.83
C SER A 113 13.24 3.31 -3.50
N LEU A 114 12.44 2.28 -3.18
CA LEU A 114 11.64 2.19 -1.97
C LEU A 114 11.97 0.93 -1.19
N GLY A 115 12.11 1.06 0.13
CA GLY A 115 12.18 -0.02 1.10
C GLY A 115 11.09 0.12 2.15
N ALA A 116 10.35 -0.96 2.41
CA ALA A 116 9.25 -0.96 3.39
C ALA A 116 9.08 -2.25 4.16
N LYS A 117 8.55 -2.14 5.38
CA LYS A 117 8.09 -3.27 6.19
C LYS A 117 6.58 -3.39 6.12
N VAL A 118 6.10 -4.60 5.85
CA VAL A 118 4.68 -4.96 5.88
C VAL A 118 4.35 -5.55 7.23
N GLN A 119 3.25 -5.11 7.85
CA GLN A 119 2.81 -5.64 9.13
C GLN A 119 2.51 -7.13 9.04
N GLY A 120 3.04 -7.90 9.98
CA GLY A 120 2.91 -9.36 10.00
C GLY A 120 3.91 -10.10 9.10
N GLU A 121 4.64 -9.44 8.19
CA GLU A 121 5.61 -10.13 7.34
C GLU A 121 7.03 -10.12 7.91
N THR A 122 7.75 -11.20 7.67
CA THR A 122 9.17 -11.30 8.00
C THR A 122 9.99 -10.93 6.76
N GLY A 123 10.52 -9.71 6.73
CA GLY A 123 11.36 -9.23 5.62
C GLY A 123 11.21 -7.75 5.33
N THR A 124 11.70 -7.34 4.16
CA THR A 124 11.60 -5.98 3.63
C THR A 124 11.23 -6.07 2.16
N VAL A 125 10.22 -5.28 1.76
CA VAL A 125 9.89 -5.06 0.37
C VAL A 125 10.85 -4.02 -0.18
N GLU A 126 11.61 -4.37 -1.20
CA GLU A 126 12.48 -3.44 -1.92
C GLU A 126 12.10 -3.41 -3.40
N ASN A 127 11.79 -2.22 -3.92
CA ASN A 127 11.53 -2.04 -5.35
C ASN A 127 12.21 -0.80 -5.89
N LYS A 128 12.53 -0.85 -7.18
CA LYS A 128 13.04 0.25 -7.98
C LYS A 128 12.02 0.55 -9.06
N LEU A 129 11.40 1.71 -8.98
CA LEU A 129 10.36 2.18 -9.88
C LEU A 129 10.96 3.21 -10.83
N VAL A 130 10.67 3.12 -12.12
CA VAL A 130 11.10 4.13 -13.09
C VAL A 130 9.94 5.10 -13.36
N ILE A 131 10.20 6.38 -13.14
CA ILE A 131 9.29 7.50 -13.33
C ILE A 131 9.78 8.31 -14.51
N THR A 132 8.87 8.69 -15.41
CA THR A 132 9.19 9.58 -16.53
C THR A 132 8.86 11.01 -16.16
N ALA A 133 9.88 11.85 -16.01
CA ALA A 133 9.72 13.28 -15.81
C ALA A 133 9.56 14.00 -17.16
N GLN A 134 8.52 14.81 -17.30
CA GLN A 134 8.22 15.60 -18.50
C GLN A 134 8.29 17.10 -18.18
N LYS A 135 8.41 17.96 -19.21
CA LYS A 135 8.47 19.42 -19.03
C LYS A 135 7.07 20.02 -18.90
#